data_AF-A0A7C8HZA6-F1
#
_entry.id   AF-A0A7C8HZA6-F1
#
_cell.length_a   1.000
_cell.length_b   1.000
_cell.length_c   1.000
_cell.angle_alpha   90.00
_cell.angle_beta   90.00
_cell.angle_gamma   90.00
#
_symmetry.space_group_name_H-M   'P 1'
#
loop_
_entity.id
_entity.type
_entity.pdbx_description
1 polymer ?
#
loop_
_entity_poly.entity_id
_entity_poly.type
_entity_poly.pdbx_seq_one_letter_code
_entity_poly.pdbx_strand_id
1 'polypeptide(L)'
;PHLVNRFLTSLGPEFATFLSAFYQVNSLIPERNNEGAITRKAVTFDTAVMAAEKEEQSQQLIDAAPAPVALAANFGGNKLCTHCRGTTHKKHNC
;
A
#
# COMPACT_ATOMS: atom_id res chain seq x y z
N PRO A 1 -21.27 -11.64 -15.77
CA PRO A 1 -20.54 -12.78 -15.15
C PRO A 1 -19.18 -13.13 -15.78
N HIS A 2 -18.94 -12.82 -17.07
CA HIS A 2 -17.75 -13.31 -17.80
C HIS A 2 -16.45 -12.54 -17.56
N LEU A 3 -16.54 -11.25 -17.18
CA LEU A 3 -15.36 -10.40 -17.05
C LEU A 3 -14.51 -10.77 -15.82
N VAL A 4 -15.18 -11.02 -14.69
CA VAL A 4 -14.52 -11.45 -13.44
C VAL A 4 -13.84 -12.81 -13.64
N ASN A 5 -14.52 -13.77 -14.27
CA ASN A 5 -13.93 -15.08 -14.50
C ASN A 5 -12.72 -14.98 -15.43
N ARG A 6 -12.80 -14.17 -16.49
CA ARG A 6 -11.68 -13.91 -17.42
C ARG A 6 -10.51 -13.22 -16.72
N PHE A 7 -10.77 -12.21 -15.89
CA PHE A 7 -9.77 -11.51 -15.09
C PHE A 7 -9.06 -12.47 -14.13
N LEU A 8 -9.82 -13.25 -13.36
CA LEU A 8 -9.29 -14.22 -12.43
C LEU A 8 -8.47 -15.32 -13.13
N THR A 9 -8.92 -15.80 -14.29
CA THR A 9 -8.13 -16.76 -15.09
C THR A 9 -6.89 -16.13 -15.74
N SER A 10 -6.90 -14.83 -16.03
CA SER A 10 -5.76 -14.12 -16.61
C SER A 10 -4.62 -13.86 -15.62
N LEU A 11 -4.88 -14.00 -14.31
CA LEU A 11 -3.86 -13.94 -13.27
C LEU A 11 -2.89 -15.14 -13.31
N GLY A 12 -3.28 -16.26 -13.94
CA GLY A 12 -2.42 -17.44 -14.09
C GLY A 12 -1.89 -17.95 -12.73
N PRO A 13 -0.57 -18.11 -12.54
CA PRO A 13 0.00 -18.57 -11.27
C PRO A 13 -0.24 -17.60 -10.11
N GLU A 14 -0.43 -16.31 -10.39
CA GLU A 14 -0.74 -15.29 -9.39
C GLU A 14 -2.17 -15.39 -8.85
N PHE A 15 -3.03 -16.19 -9.47
CA PHE A 15 -4.38 -16.43 -8.97
C PHE A 15 -4.39 -17.07 -7.58
N ALA A 16 -3.49 -18.03 -7.33
CA ALA A 16 -3.38 -18.69 -6.03
C ALA A 16 -2.86 -17.72 -4.96
N THR A 17 -1.86 -16.90 -5.31
CA THR A 17 -1.31 -15.84 -4.45
C THR A 17 -2.40 -14.83 -4.10
N PHE A 18 -3.13 -14.34 -5.12
CA PHE A 18 -4.26 -13.44 -4.95
C PHE A 18 -5.33 -14.02 -4.03
N LEU A 19 -5.75 -15.28 -4.26
CA LEU A 19 -6.76 -15.92 -3.41
C LEU A 19 -6.30 -16.00 -1.95
N SER A 20 -5.04 -16.38 -1.72
CA SER A 20 -4.51 -16.49 -0.35
C SER A 20 -4.52 -15.14 0.38
N ALA A 21 -4.07 -14.08 -0.29
CA ALA A 21 -4.07 -12.72 0.26
C ALA A 21 -5.50 -12.19 0.44
N PHE A 22 -6.38 -12.47 -0.53
CA PHE A 22 -7.78 -12.07 -0.48
C PHE A 22 -8.49 -12.69 0.72
N TYR A 23 -8.32 -13.99 0.97
CA TYR A 23 -8.95 -14.68 2.10
C TYR A 23 -8.39 -14.31 3.48
N GLN A 24 -7.18 -13.74 3.57
CA GLN A 24 -6.67 -13.20 4.83
C GLN A 24 -7.51 -12.01 5.30
N VAL A 25 -7.91 -11.15 4.36
CA VAL A 25 -8.57 -9.88 4.66
C VAL A 25 -10.09 -9.98 4.54
N ASN A 26 -10.57 -10.81 3.61
CA ASN A 26 -11.97 -10.88 3.22
C ASN A 26 -12.55 -12.27 3.46
N SER A 27 -13.73 -12.35 4.08
CA SER A 27 -14.50 -13.59 4.18
C SER A 27 -15.59 -13.58 3.11
N LEU A 28 -15.61 -14.59 2.23
CA LEU A 28 -16.70 -14.75 1.25
C LEU A 28 -17.97 -15.33 1.91
N ILE A 29 -17.79 -16.07 3.00
CA ILE A 29 -18.87 -16.69 3.76
C ILE A 29 -18.88 -16.00 5.13
N PRO A 30 -20.06 -15.62 5.66
CA PRO A 30 -20.11 -15.03 6.99
C PRO A 30 -19.66 -16.06 8.02
N GLU A 31 -18.73 -15.68 8.89
CA GLU A 31 -18.36 -16.50 10.03
C GLU A 31 -19.47 -16.40 11.08
N ARG A 32 -19.80 -17.53 11.70
CA ARG A 32 -20.85 -17.62 12.73
C ARG A 32 -20.27 -18.23 13.99
N ASN A 33 -20.78 -17.81 15.15
CA ASN A 33 -20.51 -18.47 16.42
C ASN A 33 -21.31 -19.79 16.54
N ASN A 34 -21.07 -20.53 17.62
CA ASN A 34 -21.76 -21.81 17.90
C ASN A 34 -23.29 -21.66 18.07
N GLU A 35 -23.78 -20.44 18.28
CA GLU A 35 -25.19 -20.09 18.42
C GLU A 35 -25.82 -19.65 17.08
N GLY A 36 -25.03 -19.62 16.00
CA GLY A 36 -25.46 -19.23 14.65
C GLY A 36 -25.45 -17.72 14.37
N ALA A 37 -25.03 -16.88 15.32
CA ALA A 37 -24.90 -15.44 15.14
C ALA A 37 -23.67 -15.08 14.30
N ILE A 38 -23.81 -14.14 13.37
CA ILE A 38 -22.73 -13.73 12.45
C ILE A 38 -21.69 -12.93 13.24
N THR A 39 -20.47 -13.46 13.34
CA THR A 39 -19.31 -12.81 13.99
C THR A 39 -18.49 -11.99 13.01
N ARG A 40 -18.41 -12.42 11.74
CA ARG A 40 -17.76 -11.68 10.65
C ARG A 40 -18.67 -11.68 9.43
N LYS A 41 -18.97 -10.50 8.91
CA LYS A 41 -19.81 -10.36 7.71
C LYS A 41 -19.05 -10.84 6.48
N ALA A 42 -19.78 -11.45 5.55
CA ALA A 42 -19.24 -11.70 4.24
C ALA A 42 -19.03 -10.38 3.48
N VAL A 43 -18.02 -10.38 2.61
CA VAL A 43 -17.80 -9.30 1.65
C VAL A 43 -18.88 -9.36 0.58
N THR A 44 -19.52 -8.24 0.34
CA THR A 44 -20.49 -8.09 -0.74
C THR A 44 -19.80 -7.63 -2.02
N PHE A 45 -20.42 -7.89 -3.16
CA PHE A 45 -19.91 -7.43 -4.45
C PHE A 45 -19.67 -5.91 -4.46
N ASP A 46 -20.61 -5.12 -3.94
CA ASP A 46 -20.48 -3.66 -3.88
C ASP A 46 -19.28 -3.21 -3.03
N THR A 47 -19.05 -3.85 -1.89
CA THR A 47 -17.87 -3.55 -1.05
C THR A 47 -16.56 -3.88 -1.76
N ALA A 48 -16.54 -4.97 -2.53
CA ALA A 48 -15.36 -5.33 -3.32
C ALA A 48 -15.12 -4.33 -4.46
N VAL A 49 -16.17 -3.87 -5.13
CA VAL A 49 -16.08 -2.85 -6.21
C VAL A 49 -15.56 -1.53 -5.65
N MET A 50 -16.15 -1.01 -4.56
CA MET A 50 -15.68 0.23 -3.93
C MET A 50 -14.22 0.15 -3.46
N ALA A 51 -13.80 -1.00 -2.94
CA ALA A 51 -12.41 -1.22 -2.55
C ALA A 51 -11.47 -1.23 -3.77
N ALA A 52 -11.88 -1.88 -4.86
CA ALA A 52 -11.12 -1.90 -6.10
C ALA A 52 -10.99 -0.51 -6.74
N GLU A 53 -12.07 0.28 -6.78
CA GLU A 53 -12.05 1.66 -7.30
C GLU A 53 -11.10 2.55 -6.48
N LYS A 54 -11.13 2.42 -5.15
CA LYS A 54 -10.22 3.15 -4.27
C LYS A 54 -8.75 2.77 -4.50
N GLU A 55 -8.49 1.48 -4.68
CA GLU A 55 -7.15 0.97 -4.96
C GLU A 55 -6.63 1.47 -6.31
N GLU A 56 -7.46 1.40 -7.36
CA GLU A 56 -7.14 1.93 -8.70
C GLU A 56 -6.81 3.43 -8.64
N GLN A 57 -7.61 4.24 -7.91
CA GLN A 57 -7.30 5.65 -7.68
C GLN A 57 -5.97 5.84 -6.95
N SER A 58 -5.65 4.97 -5.99
CA SER A 58 -4.39 5.02 -5.24
C SER A 58 -3.20 4.66 -6.12
N GLN A 59 -3.32 3.64 -6.99
CA GLN A 59 -2.31 3.32 -8.00
C GLN A 59 -2.11 4.48 -8.98
N GLN A 60 -3.18 5.08 -9.49
CA GLN A 60 -3.07 6.22 -10.41
C GLN A 60 -2.29 7.39 -9.79
N LEU A 61 -2.46 7.64 -8.48
CA LEU A 61 -1.67 8.65 -7.76
C LEU A 61 -0.20 8.27 -7.61
N ILE A 62 0.10 6.98 -7.40
CA ILE A 62 1.48 6.47 -7.33
C ILE A 62 2.16 6.56 -8.69
N ASP A 63 1.46 6.18 -9.76
CA ASP A 63 1.98 6.19 -11.14
C ASP A 63 2.09 7.62 -11.70
N ALA A 64 1.22 8.53 -11.27
CA ALA A 64 1.30 9.95 -11.61
C ALA A 64 2.33 10.72 -10.77
N ALA A 65 2.78 10.17 -9.64
CA ALA A 65 3.87 10.74 -8.88
C ALA A 65 5.20 10.45 -9.61
N PRO A 66 6.01 11.47 -9.95
CA PRO A 66 7.38 11.20 -10.38
C PRO A 66 8.06 10.40 -9.26
N ALA A 67 8.74 9.31 -9.64
CA ALA A 67 9.38 8.30 -8.79
C ALA A 67 9.68 8.82 -7.37
N PRO A 68 9.33 8.07 -6.30
CA PRO A 68 9.65 8.50 -4.94
C PRO A 68 11.15 8.76 -4.93
N VAL A 69 11.51 10.03 -4.75
CA VAL A 69 12.87 10.50 -4.52
C VAL A 69 13.30 9.86 -3.21
N ALA A 70 13.72 8.62 -3.30
CA ALA A 70 14.47 7.93 -2.29
C ALA A 70 15.71 8.78 -2.03
N LEU A 71 15.78 9.30 -0.80
CA LEU A 71 17.05 9.57 -0.14
C LEU A 71 17.96 10.64 -0.79
N ALA A 72 17.45 11.83 -1.06
CA ALA A 72 18.31 12.98 -1.42
C ALA A 72 17.92 14.27 -0.68
N ALA A 73 17.70 14.17 0.64
CA ALA A 73 17.66 15.34 1.53
C ALA A 73 18.72 15.27 2.64
N ASN A 74 19.82 14.55 2.38
CA ASN A 74 21.02 14.63 3.20
C ASN A 74 22.10 15.31 2.35
N PHE A 75 22.62 16.45 2.82
CA PHE A 75 23.75 17.21 2.22
C PHE A 75 23.42 18.40 1.28
N GLY A 76 22.28 19.06 1.46
CA GLY A 76 22.06 20.40 0.91
C GLY A 76 22.54 21.52 1.84
N GLY A 77 23.83 21.88 1.81
CA GLY A 77 24.22 23.30 1.91
C GLY A 77 24.85 23.87 3.20
N ASN A 78 25.00 23.14 4.31
CA ASN A 78 25.72 23.70 5.47
C ASN A 78 27.21 23.31 5.44
N LYS A 79 28.07 24.29 5.13
CA LYS A 79 29.54 24.14 5.26
C LYS A 79 29.87 23.88 6.73
N LEU A 80 30.10 22.60 7.07
CA LEU A 80 30.57 22.17 8.39
C LEU A 80 31.89 22.90 8.71
N CYS A 81 32.04 23.38 9.94
CA CYS A 81 33.31 23.92 10.41
C CYS A 81 34.39 22.83 10.33
N THR A 82 35.51 23.09 9.67
CA THR A 82 36.56 22.09 9.41
C THR A 82 37.27 21.61 10.67
N HIS A 83 37.15 22.35 11.78
CA HIS A 83 37.88 22.08 13.03
C HIS A 83 37.07 21.24 14.03
N CYS A 84 35.77 21.53 14.22
CA CYS A 84 34.91 20.87 15.21
C CYS A 84 33.68 20.16 14.60
N ARG A 85 33.51 20.21 13.27
CA ARG A 85 32.38 19.66 12.50
C ARG A 85 31.00 20.18 12.94
N GLY A 86 30.93 21.28 13.69
CA GLY A 86 29.69 21.97 14.03
C GLY A 86 29.13 22.76 12.84
N THR A 87 27.80 22.92 12.81
CA THR A 87 27.05 23.65 11.76
C THR A 87 26.68 25.08 12.15
N THR A 88 26.98 25.51 13.38
CA THR A 88 26.42 26.72 14.00
C THR A 88 27.35 27.93 14.04
N HIS A 89 28.56 27.86 13.50
CA HIS A 89 29.52 28.98 13.52
C HIS A 89 30.51 28.96 12.34
N LYS A 90 31.16 30.10 12.09
CA LYS A 90 32.27 30.26 11.12
C LYS A 90 33.61 30.05 11.84
N LYS A 91 34.66 29.60 11.12
CA LYS A 91 35.99 29.21 11.64
C LYS A 91 36.63 30.19 12.64
N HIS A 92 36.38 31.49 12.53
CA HIS A 92 36.93 32.50 13.44
C HIS A 92 36.32 32.44 14.86
N ASN A 93 35.10 31.92 15.01
CA ASN A 93 34.40 31.80 16.29
C ASN A 93 34.26 30.31 16.70
N CYS A 94 35.25 29.48 16.34
CA CYS A 94 35.33 28.08 16.73
C CYS A 94 36.04 27.94 18.07
#